data_AF-A0A366DW19-F1
#
_entry.id   AF-A0A366DW19-F1
#
_cell.length_a   1.000
_cell.length_b   1.000
_cell.length_c   1.000
_cell.angle_alpha   90.00
_cell.angle_beta   90.00
_cell.angle_gamma   90.00
#
_symmetry.space_group_name_H-M   'P 1'
#
loop_
_entity.id
_entity.type
_entity.pdbx_description
1 polymer ?
#
loop_
_entity_poly.entity_id
_entity_poly.type
_entity_poly.pdbx_seq_one_letter_code
_entity_poly.pdbx_strand_id
1 'polypeptide(L)'
;MTSLAGRVRNPAWPEGEVRVGGFGGAEGMREWLADNDIDAVVVATHPFAARISANASTAARAAGVPLLHLRRPGWTESPGDRWIRVPDLDEAARVLPSLGARVFLTIGRQGVGAFAGVDGPWFLIRSIDPPSGPLPARHELLFARGPFTSEEEAELLAAHRIDVLVTKDSGGEQTEAKLVAARAAGIPVVVVERPPPPGGEVVGNVEDAWEWLRDKVSRAASAAEQRR
;
A
#
# COMPACT_ATOMS: atom_id res chain seq x y z
N MET A 1 15.19 2.12 14.66
CA MET A 1 15.33 2.91 13.41
C MET A 1 14.19 2.60 12.45
N THR A 2 13.67 3.58 11.71
CA THR A 2 12.73 3.40 10.59
C THR A 2 13.39 3.73 9.25
N SER A 3 13.14 2.93 8.20
CA SER A 3 13.63 3.18 6.85
C SER A 3 12.52 3.61 5.91
N LEU A 4 12.62 4.81 5.34
CA LEU A 4 11.69 5.36 4.37
C LEU A 4 12.29 5.36 2.96
N ALA A 5 11.50 5.02 1.95
CA ALA A 5 11.95 5.01 0.56
C ALA A 5 12.14 6.43 -0.03
N GLY A 6 11.77 7.50 0.68
CA GLY A 6 11.82 8.89 0.16
C GLY A 6 10.83 9.16 -0.97
N ARG A 7 9.74 8.37 -1.06
CA ARG A 7 8.77 8.46 -2.17
C ARG A 7 7.71 9.52 -2.01
N VAL A 8 7.64 10.16 -0.85
CA VAL A 8 6.73 11.25 -0.53
C VAL A 8 7.59 12.47 -0.21
N ARG A 9 7.32 13.62 -0.84
CA ARG A 9 8.14 14.83 -0.66
C ARG A 9 8.21 15.31 0.80
N ASN A 10 7.10 15.18 1.53
CA ASN A 10 7.01 15.53 2.94
C ASN A 10 6.34 14.40 3.73
N PRO A 11 7.07 13.34 4.12
CA PRO A 11 6.48 12.21 4.84
C PRO A 11 6.03 12.61 6.25
N ALA A 12 5.08 11.87 6.82
CA ALA A 12 4.87 11.92 8.26
C ALA A 12 6.07 11.24 8.93
N TRP A 13 6.85 12.02 9.68
CA TRP A 13 8.08 11.52 10.30
C TRP A 13 7.75 10.65 11.52
N PRO A 14 8.18 9.38 11.54
CA PRO A 14 8.05 8.55 12.73
C PRO A 14 9.00 9.03 13.82
N GLU A 15 8.69 8.72 15.06
CA GLU A 15 9.58 8.97 16.19
C GLU A 15 10.85 8.11 16.10
N GLY A 16 11.95 8.62 16.64
CA GLY A 16 13.24 7.94 16.67
C GLY A 16 14.11 8.15 15.43
N GLU A 17 15.10 7.28 15.27
CA GLU A 17 16.07 7.38 14.18
C GLU A 17 15.46 6.97 12.83
N VAL A 18 15.66 7.80 11.80
CA VAL A 18 15.10 7.58 10.46
C VAL A 18 16.17 7.64 9.39
N ARG A 19 16.22 6.63 8.52
CA ARG A 19 16.95 6.69 7.24
C ARG A 19 16.01 6.91 6.07
N VAL A 20 16.47 7.69 5.08
CA VAL A 20 15.71 7.96 3.86
C VAL A 20 16.55 7.59 2.64
N GLY A 21 15.99 6.77 1.76
CA GLY A 21 16.63 6.39 0.51
C GLY A 21 16.45 4.91 0.16
N GLY A 22 16.88 4.55 -1.04
CA GLY A 22 16.94 3.15 -1.45
C GLY A 22 18.03 2.38 -0.73
N PHE A 23 17.99 1.05 -0.87
CA PHE A 23 19.08 0.16 -0.44
C PHE A 23 19.93 -0.33 -1.61
N GLY A 24 19.70 0.14 -2.84
CA GLY A 24 20.40 -0.40 -4.02
C GLY A 24 19.93 -1.80 -4.47
N GLY A 25 18.84 -2.33 -3.91
CA GLY A 25 18.31 -3.66 -4.27
C GLY A 25 18.22 -4.56 -3.04
N ALA A 26 18.13 -5.87 -3.26
CA ALA A 26 18.25 -6.85 -2.18
C ALA A 26 19.69 -6.92 -1.66
N GLU A 27 20.68 -6.84 -2.55
CA GLU A 27 22.09 -6.98 -2.18
C GLU A 27 22.58 -5.83 -1.31
N GLY A 28 22.39 -4.58 -1.73
CA GLY A 28 22.76 -3.45 -0.89
C GLY A 28 21.91 -3.33 0.39
N MET A 29 20.73 -3.97 0.44
CA MET A 29 20.01 -4.13 1.72
C MET A 29 20.69 -5.16 2.62
N ARG A 30 21.15 -6.29 2.07
CA ARG A 30 21.87 -7.32 2.82
C ARG A 30 23.15 -6.75 3.44
N GLU A 31 23.93 -6.01 2.67
CA GLU A 31 25.14 -5.32 3.14
C GLU A 31 24.79 -4.34 4.26
N TRP A 32 23.78 -3.49 4.04
CA TRP A 32 23.36 -2.52 5.05
C TRP A 32 22.89 -3.19 6.34
N LEU A 33 22.14 -4.29 6.27
CA LEU A 33 21.70 -5.04 7.47
C LEU A 33 22.89 -5.57 8.27
N ALA A 34 23.94 -6.06 7.59
CA ALA A 34 25.15 -6.57 8.22
C ALA A 34 26.01 -5.44 8.83
N ASP A 35 26.17 -4.33 8.12
CA ASP A 35 27.00 -3.19 8.56
C ASP A 35 26.40 -2.41 9.74
N ASN A 36 25.11 -2.61 10.04
CA ASN A 36 24.38 -1.87 11.07
C ASN A 36 23.86 -2.78 12.19
N ASP A 37 24.36 -4.02 12.30
CA ASP A 37 24.03 -4.98 13.36
C ASP A 37 22.51 -5.12 13.60
N ILE A 38 21.74 -5.28 12.51
CA ILE A 38 20.28 -5.31 12.61
C ILE A 38 19.79 -6.67 13.13
N ASP A 39 19.19 -6.67 14.32
CA ASP A 39 18.67 -7.90 14.95
C ASP A 39 17.39 -8.47 14.30
N ALA A 40 16.55 -7.61 13.74
CA ALA A 40 15.28 -8.00 13.13
C ALA A 40 14.75 -6.94 12.15
N VAL A 41 13.94 -7.38 11.18
CA VAL A 41 13.30 -6.52 10.19
C VAL A 41 11.78 -6.66 10.25
N VAL A 42 11.07 -5.53 10.40
CA VAL A 42 9.61 -5.47 10.22
C VAL A 42 9.28 -4.75 8.93
N VAL A 43 8.71 -5.47 7.97
CA VAL A 43 8.21 -4.92 6.70
C VAL A 43 6.80 -4.40 6.92
N ALA A 44 6.70 -3.11 7.24
CA ALA A 44 5.44 -2.36 7.42
C ALA A 44 5.09 -1.47 6.21
N THR A 45 5.54 -1.85 5.01
CA THR A 45 5.25 -1.11 3.78
C THR A 45 3.85 -1.42 3.25
N HIS A 46 3.30 -0.54 2.41
CA HIS A 46 2.01 -0.77 1.75
C HIS A 46 1.93 -2.16 1.07
N PRO A 47 0.79 -2.89 1.12
CA PRO A 47 0.67 -4.24 0.55
C PRO A 47 1.04 -4.37 -0.95
N PHE A 48 0.91 -3.28 -1.70
CA PHE A 48 1.30 -3.19 -3.13
C PHE A 48 2.76 -2.81 -3.35
N ALA A 49 3.57 -2.63 -2.30
CA ALA A 49 4.98 -2.32 -2.40
C ALA A 49 5.84 -3.58 -2.64
N ALA A 50 5.38 -4.48 -3.52
CA ALA A 50 5.90 -5.83 -3.71
C ALA A 50 7.43 -5.88 -3.88
N ARG A 51 8.01 -4.94 -4.66
CA ARG A 51 9.45 -4.90 -4.91
C ARG A 51 10.29 -4.70 -3.64
N ILE A 52 9.92 -3.77 -2.76
CA ILE A 52 10.70 -3.56 -1.53
C ILE A 52 10.48 -4.71 -0.55
N SER A 53 9.26 -5.24 -0.47
CA SER A 53 8.97 -6.42 0.37
C SER A 53 9.77 -7.65 -0.10
N ALA A 54 9.87 -7.89 -1.41
CA ALA A 54 10.67 -8.98 -1.96
C ALA A 54 12.18 -8.77 -1.73
N ASN A 55 12.68 -7.54 -1.90
CA ASN A 55 14.06 -7.20 -1.58
C ASN A 55 14.36 -7.45 -0.10
N ALA A 56 13.46 -7.06 0.80
CA ALA A 56 13.61 -7.27 2.24
C ALA A 56 13.64 -8.75 2.60
N SER A 57 12.69 -9.55 2.11
CA SER A 57 12.69 -11.00 2.30
C SER A 57 13.97 -11.67 1.79
N THR A 58 14.47 -11.24 0.62
CA THR A 58 15.70 -11.79 0.04
C THR A 58 16.93 -11.41 0.87
N ALA A 59 17.05 -10.13 1.24
CA ALA A 59 18.18 -9.60 2.00
C ALA A 59 18.26 -10.19 3.41
N ALA A 60 17.14 -10.20 4.14
CA ALA A 60 17.08 -10.71 5.50
C ALA A 60 17.41 -12.21 5.56
N ARG A 61 16.88 -13.00 4.61
CA ARG A 61 17.23 -14.41 4.48
C ARG A 61 18.71 -14.63 4.21
N ALA A 62 19.31 -13.82 3.33
CA ALA A 62 20.73 -13.92 3.00
C ALA A 62 21.64 -13.48 4.17
N ALA A 63 21.19 -12.52 4.98
CA ALA A 63 21.91 -12.03 6.16
C ALA A 63 21.66 -12.88 7.42
N GLY A 64 20.72 -13.84 7.40
CA GLY A 64 20.32 -14.59 8.58
C GLY A 64 19.52 -13.77 9.60
N VAL A 65 18.95 -12.64 9.18
CA VAL A 65 18.18 -11.72 10.03
C VAL A 65 16.69 -12.13 10.01
N PRO A 66 16.04 -12.33 11.17
CA PRO A 66 14.61 -12.55 11.25
C PRO A 66 13.81 -11.43 10.58
N LEU A 67 12.78 -11.80 9.81
CA LEU A 67 11.91 -10.86 9.13
C LEU A 67 10.43 -11.18 9.34
N LEU A 68 9.66 -10.14 9.64
CA LEU A 68 8.22 -10.16 9.80
C LEU A 68 7.55 -9.22 8.80
N HIS A 69 6.48 -9.65 8.14
CA HIS A 69 5.61 -8.74 7.39
C HIS A 69 4.43 -8.31 8.25
N LEU A 70 4.33 -7.02 8.53
CA LEU A 70 3.15 -6.42 9.16
C LEU A 70 2.14 -6.04 8.07
N ARG A 71 1.11 -6.87 7.89
CA ARG A 71 0.10 -6.71 6.83
C ARG A 71 -1.30 -6.76 7.41
N ARG A 72 -1.93 -5.58 7.46
CA ARG A 72 -3.36 -5.45 7.80
C ARG A 72 -4.24 -6.36 6.91
N PRO A 73 -5.32 -6.96 7.44
CA PRO A 73 -6.22 -7.82 6.67
C PRO A 73 -6.79 -7.18 5.39
N GLY A 74 -7.18 -8.04 4.44
CA GLY A 74 -8.04 -7.72 3.30
C GLY A 74 -9.29 -6.98 3.72
N TRP A 75 -9.82 -6.08 2.87
CA TRP A 75 -11.22 -5.70 3.07
C TRP A 75 -12.14 -6.83 2.59
N THR A 76 -13.24 -7.01 3.31
CA THR A 76 -14.30 -7.97 3.00
C THR A 76 -15.55 -7.20 2.58
N GLU A 77 -16.25 -7.72 1.58
CA GLU A 77 -17.51 -7.12 1.11
C GLU A 77 -18.58 -7.21 2.20
N SER A 78 -19.32 -6.12 2.38
CA SER A 78 -20.51 -6.03 3.22
C SER A 78 -21.77 -5.96 2.34
N PRO A 79 -22.96 -6.25 2.89
CA PRO A 79 -24.21 -6.08 2.16
C PRO A 79 -24.33 -4.66 1.56
N GLY A 80 -24.69 -4.60 0.28
CA GLY A 80 -24.79 -3.35 -0.48
C GLY A 80 -23.52 -2.95 -1.23
N ASP A 81 -22.37 -3.59 -0.96
CA ASP A 81 -21.18 -3.41 -1.77
C ASP A 81 -21.39 -3.95 -3.20
N ARG A 82 -20.87 -3.22 -4.19
CA ARG A 82 -20.90 -3.58 -5.62
C ARG A 82 -19.48 -3.73 -6.14
N TRP A 83 -18.74 -4.70 -5.62
CA TRP A 83 -17.32 -4.84 -5.93
C TRP A 83 -17.09 -5.70 -7.16
N ILE A 84 -16.07 -5.31 -7.94
CA ILE A 84 -15.53 -6.04 -9.07
C ILE A 84 -14.07 -6.27 -8.74
N ARG A 85 -13.72 -7.49 -8.32
CA ARG A 85 -12.34 -7.84 -8.01
C ARG A 85 -11.58 -8.15 -9.28
N VAL A 86 -10.40 -7.58 -9.41
CA VAL A 86 -9.51 -7.73 -10.56
C VAL A 86 -8.08 -7.99 -10.10
N PRO A 87 -7.32 -8.85 -10.81
CA PRO A 87 -5.99 -9.27 -10.36
C PRO A 87 -4.96 -8.14 -10.38
N ASP A 88 -5.13 -7.14 -11.26
CA ASP A 88 -4.16 -6.08 -11.48
C ASP A 88 -4.80 -4.80 -12.07
N LEU A 89 -3.96 -3.78 -12.30
CA LEU A 89 -4.39 -2.49 -12.83
C LEU A 89 -4.71 -2.54 -14.33
N ASP A 90 -4.19 -3.51 -15.08
CA ASP A 90 -4.44 -3.64 -16.51
C ASP A 90 -5.84 -4.22 -16.74
N GLU A 91 -6.23 -5.20 -15.93
CA GLU A 91 -7.61 -5.68 -15.89
C GLU A 91 -8.56 -4.59 -15.38
N ALA A 92 -8.16 -3.83 -14.36
CA ALA A 92 -8.95 -2.68 -13.90
C ALA A 92 -9.23 -1.69 -15.05
N ALA A 93 -8.20 -1.33 -15.82
CA ALA A 93 -8.34 -0.44 -16.98
C ALA A 93 -9.28 -1.02 -18.04
N ARG A 94 -9.23 -2.34 -18.28
CA ARG A 94 -10.04 -3.03 -19.29
C ARG A 94 -11.54 -3.01 -18.99
N VAL A 95 -11.94 -3.14 -17.73
CA VAL A 95 -13.36 -3.24 -17.36
C VAL A 95 -14.07 -1.87 -17.26
N LEU A 96 -13.31 -0.77 -17.11
CA LEU A 96 -13.88 0.55 -16.84
C LEU A 96 -14.86 1.08 -17.90
N PRO A 97 -14.61 0.94 -19.22
CA PRO A 97 -15.50 1.52 -20.23
C PRO A 97 -16.96 1.00 -20.16
N SER A 98 -17.18 -0.22 -19.64
CA SER A 98 -18.52 -0.77 -19.44
C SER A 98 -19.20 -0.37 -18.13
N LEU A 99 -18.48 0.31 -17.22
CA LEU A 99 -18.96 0.58 -15.86
C LEU A 99 -19.42 2.02 -15.66
N GLY A 100 -18.84 2.99 -16.37
CA GLY A 100 -19.24 4.39 -16.25
C GLY A 100 -18.35 5.36 -17.00
N ALA A 101 -18.80 6.61 -17.07
CA ALA A 101 -18.10 7.68 -17.79
C ALA A 101 -17.22 8.53 -16.88
N ARG A 102 -17.35 8.42 -15.54
CA ARG A 102 -16.64 9.24 -14.56
C ARG A 102 -16.00 8.36 -13.50
N VAL A 103 -14.69 8.19 -13.61
CA VAL A 103 -13.91 7.23 -12.82
C VAL A 103 -13.12 7.96 -11.75
N PHE A 104 -13.17 7.46 -10.52
CA PHE A 104 -12.33 7.94 -9.44
C PHE A 104 -11.18 6.97 -9.15
N LEU A 105 -9.94 7.35 -9.48
CA LEU A 105 -8.74 6.59 -9.19
C LEU A 105 -8.20 6.96 -7.80
N THR A 106 -8.24 6.00 -6.88
CA THR A 106 -7.68 6.10 -5.51
C THR A 106 -6.46 5.22 -5.30
N ILE A 107 -5.76 4.91 -6.39
CA ILE A 107 -4.61 3.99 -6.44
C ILE A 107 -3.26 4.64 -6.10
N GLY A 108 -3.27 5.94 -5.79
CA GLY A 108 -2.10 6.79 -5.60
C GLY A 108 -1.39 7.12 -6.92
N ARG A 109 -0.17 7.66 -6.82
CA ARG A 109 0.60 8.11 -8.01
C ARG A 109 1.17 6.97 -8.86
N GLN A 110 1.38 5.80 -8.27
CA GLN A 110 1.99 4.64 -8.93
C GLN A 110 0.91 3.77 -9.57
N GLY A 111 1.01 3.59 -10.89
CA GLY A 111 0.09 2.74 -11.67
C GLY A 111 -0.97 3.50 -12.46
N VAL A 112 -1.01 4.84 -12.37
CA VAL A 112 -1.93 5.68 -13.16
C VAL A 112 -1.74 5.47 -14.68
N GLY A 113 -0.52 5.17 -15.11
CA GLY A 113 -0.20 4.91 -16.52
C GLY A 113 -0.97 3.75 -17.15
N ALA A 114 -1.45 2.77 -16.36
CA ALA A 114 -2.29 1.68 -16.87
C ALA A 114 -3.61 2.18 -17.49
N PHE A 115 -4.07 3.36 -17.06
CA PHE A 115 -5.32 3.98 -17.51
C PHE A 115 -5.12 4.98 -18.65
N ALA A 116 -3.87 5.24 -19.08
CA ALA A 116 -3.57 6.29 -20.04
C ALA A 116 -4.20 6.04 -21.42
N GLY A 117 -4.32 4.78 -21.83
CA GLY A 117 -4.94 4.37 -23.09
C GLY A 117 -6.44 4.06 -23.00
N VAL A 118 -7.10 4.38 -21.88
CA VAL A 118 -8.54 4.15 -21.72
C VAL A 118 -9.32 5.34 -22.26
N ASP A 119 -9.91 5.17 -23.44
CA ASP A 119 -10.72 6.18 -24.10
C ASP A 119 -12.17 6.19 -23.61
N GLY A 120 -12.79 7.37 -23.60
CA GLY A 120 -14.20 7.55 -23.23
C GLY A 120 -14.39 8.19 -21.86
N PRO A 121 -14.05 7.50 -20.74
CA PRO A 121 -14.23 8.03 -19.40
C PRO A 121 -13.39 9.28 -19.10
N TRP A 122 -13.88 10.08 -18.16
CA TRP A 122 -13.15 11.14 -17.49
C TRP A 122 -12.68 10.65 -16.12
N PHE A 123 -11.46 11.00 -15.72
CA PHE A 123 -10.80 10.47 -14.53
C PHE A 123 -10.53 11.55 -13.48
N LEU A 124 -11.07 11.37 -12.28
CA LEU A 124 -10.55 12.04 -11.09
C LEU A 124 -9.41 11.20 -10.52
N ILE A 125 -8.23 11.77 -10.34
CA ILE A 125 -7.03 11.04 -9.89
C ILE A 125 -6.55 11.62 -8.58
N ARG A 126 -6.75 10.90 -7.47
CA ARG A 126 -6.27 11.33 -6.16
C ARG A 126 -4.87 10.78 -5.87
N SER A 127 -3.94 11.67 -5.59
CA SER A 127 -2.54 11.33 -5.27
C SER A 127 -1.93 12.33 -4.29
N ILE A 128 -0.91 11.94 -3.52
CA ILE A 128 -0.19 12.88 -2.64
C ILE A 128 0.80 13.72 -3.47
N ASP A 129 1.55 13.06 -4.35
CA ASP A 129 2.49 13.69 -5.26
C ASP A 129 2.08 13.36 -6.72
N PRO A 130 2.44 14.22 -7.69
CA PRO A 130 2.14 13.99 -9.11
C PRO A 130 2.54 12.58 -9.60
N PRO A 131 1.67 11.91 -10.40
CA PRO A 131 2.05 10.71 -11.13
C PRO A 131 3.22 11.00 -12.09
N SER A 132 4.11 10.03 -12.26
CA SER A 132 5.35 10.17 -13.04
C SER A 132 5.30 9.45 -14.39
N GLY A 133 4.11 9.15 -14.91
CA GLY A 133 3.88 8.42 -16.17
C GLY A 133 2.76 9.06 -16.99
N PRO A 134 2.39 8.46 -18.13
CA PRO A 134 1.31 8.98 -18.95
C PRO A 134 0.00 9.00 -18.14
N LEU A 135 -0.85 9.96 -18.44
CA LEU A 135 -2.14 10.16 -17.78
C LEU A 135 -3.27 9.89 -18.80
N PRO A 136 -4.47 9.48 -18.33
CA PRO A 136 -5.65 9.43 -19.19
C PRO A 136 -5.89 10.78 -19.88
N ALA A 137 -6.32 10.78 -21.14
CA ALA A 137 -6.48 12.02 -21.91
C ALA A 137 -7.45 13.02 -21.24
N ARG A 138 -8.49 12.53 -20.57
CA ARG A 138 -9.50 13.32 -19.86
C ARG A 138 -9.37 13.11 -18.36
N HIS A 139 -8.65 13.98 -17.66
CA HIS A 139 -8.43 13.82 -16.23
C HIS A 139 -8.43 15.14 -15.44
N GLU A 140 -8.59 15.01 -14.13
CA GLU A 140 -8.33 16.03 -13.12
C GLU A 140 -7.48 15.42 -12.00
N LEU A 141 -6.47 16.16 -11.53
CA LEU A 141 -5.60 15.73 -10.44
C LEU A 141 -6.07 16.35 -9.12
N LEU A 142 -6.34 15.51 -8.14
CA LEU A 142 -6.64 15.91 -6.77
C LEU A 142 -5.45 15.57 -5.86
N PHE A 143 -4.75 16.61 -5.38
CA PHE A 143 -3.64 16.45 -4.45
C PHE A 143 -4.15 16.44 -3.01
N ALA A 144 -4.24 15.25 -2.42
CA ALA A 144 -4.77 15.10 -1.07
C ALA A 144 -4.07 13.97 -0.32
N ARG A 145 -4.02 14.10 1.01
CA ARG A 145 -3.50 13.10 1.94
C ARG A 145 -4.55 12.86 3.02
N GLY A 146 -4.84 11.58 3.28
CA GLY A 146 -5.76 11.19 4.34
C GLY A 146 -5.14 11.22 5.75
N PRO A 147 -5.82 10.65 6.76
CA PRO A 147 -7.09 9.91 6.63
C PRO A 147 -8.24 10.79 6.13
N PHE A 148 -9.19 10.19 5.43
CA PHE A 148 -10.41 10.84 4.93
C PHE A 148 -11.62 10.27 5.68
N THR A 149 -12.64 11.09 5.90
CA THR A 149 -13.91 10.60 6.50
C THR A 149 -14.88 10.12 5.42
N SER A 150 -15.90 9.34 5.82
CA SER A 150 -16.95 8.90 4.90
C SER A 150 -17.75 10.06 4.31
N GLU A 151 -17.94 11.12 5.08
CA GLU A 151 -18.67 12.33 4.68
C GLU A 151 -17.90 13.09 3.61
N GLU A 152 -16.60 13.32 3.83
CA GLU A 152 -15.71 13.95 2.84
C GLU A 152 -15.67 13.16 1.52
N GLU A 153 -15.61 11.84 1.61
CA GLU A 153 -15.65 10.96 0.43
C GLU A 153 -17.01 11.04 -0.27
N ALA A 154 -18.12 11.05 0.46
CA ALA A 154 -19.46 11.15 -0.13
C ALA A 154 -19.66 12.48 -0.86
N GLU A 155 -19.23 13.60 -0.26
CA GLU A 155 -19.25 14.91 -0.89
C GLU A 155 -18.41 14.93 -2.17
N LEU A 156 -17.21 14.34 -2.14
CA LEU A 156 -16.33 14.27 -3.29
C LEU A 156 -16.93 13.43 -4.43
N LEU A 157 -17.48 12.25 -4.11
CA LEU A 157 -18.15 11.38 -5.08
C LEU A 157 -19.33 12.11 -5.75
N ALA A 158 -20.13 12.84 -4.97
CA ALA A 158 -21.28 13.59 -5.47
C ALA A 158 -20.86 14.81 -6.31
N ALA A 159 -19.94 15.64 -5.81
CA ALA A 159 -19.46 16.85 -6.49
C ALA A 159 -18.86 16.54 -7.87
N HIS A 160 -18.12 15.42 -7.97
CA HIS A 160 -17.56 14.98 -9.24
C HIS A 160 -18.47 14.03 -10.02
N ARG A 161 -19.68 13.71 -9.55
CA ARG A 161 -20.62 12.78 -10.20
C ARG A 161 -19.92 11.47 -10.59
N ILE A 162 -19.24 10.84 -9.64
CA ILE A 162 -18.45 9.63 -9.89
C ILE A 162 -19.40 8.46 -10.17
N ASP A 163 -19.12 7.73 -11.26
CA ASP A 163 -19.86 6.53 -11.65
C ASP A 163 -19.17 5.25 -11.15
N VAL A 164 -17.84 5.26 -11.03
CA VAL A 164 -17.03 4.09 -10.66
C VAL A 164 -15.84 4.50 -9.81
N LEU A 165 -15.61 3.79 -8.70
CA LEU A 165 -14.41 3.92 -7.88
C LEU A 165 -13.39 2.82 -8.22
N VAL A 166 -12.11 3.17 -8.38
CA VAL A 166 -11.02 2.19 -8.51
C VAL A 166 -10.10 2.33 -7.30
N THR A 167 -9.85 1.22 -6.61
CA THR A 167 -8.95 1.16 -5.46
C THR A 167 -8.08 -0.07 -5.48
N LYS A 168 -6.93 0.02 -4.81
CA LYS A 168 -6.13 -1.13 -4.39
C LYS A 168 -6.68 -1.64 -3.07
N ASP A 169 -6.79 -2.95 -2.89
CA ASP A 169 -7.13 -3.56 -1.60
C ASP A 169 -6.01 -3.28 -0.58
N SER A 170 -6.09 -2.11 0.05
CA SER A 170 -5.03 -1.58 0.93
C SER A 170 -5.21 -2.08 2.36
N GLY A 171 -6.46 -2.40 2.73
CA GLY A 171 -6.83 -2.87 4.06
C GLY A 171 -6.78 -1.80 5.13
N GLY A 172 -7.31 -2.15 6.30
CA GLY A 172 -7.33 -1.26 7.45
C GLY A 172 -8.41 -0.19 7.38
N GLU A 173 -8.95 0.12 8.55
CA GLU A 173 -10.09 1.02 8.76
C GLU A 173 -9.85 2.44 8.22
N GLN A 174 -8.64 2.98 8.44
CA GLN A 174 -8.27 4.34 8.00
C GLN A 174 -8.31 4.56 6.48
N THR A 175 -8.45 3.51 5.68
CA THR A 175 -8.55 3.62 4.22
C THR A 175 -9.90 3.15 3.67
N GLU A 176 -10.84 2.78 4.54
CA GLU A 176 -12.15 2.22 4.17
C GLU A 176 -13.20 3.30 3.84
N ALA A 177 -13.03 4.55 4.28
CA ALA A 177 -14.01 5.63 4.13
C ALA A 177 -14.62 5.76 2.71
N LYS A 178 -13.79 5.66 1.67
CA LYS A 178 -14.22 5.70 0.26
C LYS A 178 -15.14 4.53 -0.14
N LEU A 179 -14.95 3.36 0.47
CA LEU A 179 -15.78 2.17 0.24
C LEU A 179 -17.14 2.35 0.91
N VAL A 180 -17.16 2.89 2.13
CA VAL A 180 -18.41 3.26 2.83
C VAL A 180 -19.21 4.28 2.02
N ALA A 181 -18.55 5.31 1.52
CA ALA A 181 -19.19 6.34 0.68
C ALA A 181 -19.69 5.77 -0.66
N ALA A 182 -18.90 4.92 -1.32
CA ALA A 182 -19.31 4.27 -2.57
C ALA A 182 -20.53 3.36 -2.37
N ARG A 183 -20.55 2.58 -1.27
CA ARG A 183 -21.69 1.75 -0.87
C ARG A 183 -22.95 2.59 -0.68
N ALA A 184 -22.86 3.68 0.08
CA ALA A 184 -23.99 4.58 0.33
C ALA A 184 -24.54 5.21 -0.96
N ALA A 185 -23.66 5.51 -1.92
CA ALA A 185 -24.03 6.06 -3.22
C ALA A 185 -24.43 5.00 -4.26
N GLY A 186 -24.33 3.70 -3.95
CA GLY A 186 -24.57 2.61 -4.91
C GLY A 186 -23.55 2.55 -6.06
N ILE A 187 -22.37 3.15 -5.88
CA ILE A 187 -21.31 3.24 -6.89
C ILE A 187 -20.53 1.91 -6.93
N PRO A 188 -20.36 1.26 -8.10
CA PRO A 188 -19.50 0.10 -8.24
C PRO A 188 -18.04 0.44 -7.92
N VAL A 189 -17.36 -0.53 -7.29
CA VAL A 189 -15.94 -0.41 -6.91
C VAL A 189 -15.13 -1.48 -7.62
N VAL A 190 -14.19 -1.08 -8.47
CA VAL A 190 -13.15 -1.97 -8.98
C VAL A 190 -12.04 -2.07 -7.93
N VAL A 191 -11.92 -3.26 -7.33
CA VAL A 191 -10.95 -3.55 -6.28
C VAL A 191 -9.82 -4.38 -6.86
N VAL A 192 -8.65 -3.77 -6.97
CA VAL A 192 -7.43 -4.45 -7.40
C VAL A 192 -6.93 -5.33 -6.27
N GLU A 193 -6.72 -6.60 -6.57
CA GLU A 193 -6.27 -7.61 -5.63
C GLU A 193 -4.80 -7.41 -5.22
N ARG A 194 -4.49 -7.90 -4.02
CA ARG A 194 -3.15 -7.76 -3.45
C ARG A 194 -2.21 -8.76 -4.11
N PRO A 195 -0.94 -8.38 -4.35
CA PRO A 195 0.07 -9.38 -4.62
C PRO A 195 0.27 -10.29 -3.40
N PRO A 196 0.60 -11.58 -3.62
CA PRO A 196 0.92 -12.51 -2.54
C PRO A 196 2.14 -11.99 -1.74
N PRO A 197 2.22 -12.29 -0.43
CA PRO A 197 3.41 -11.95 0.35
C PRO A 197 4.62 -12.69 -0.22
N PRO A 198 5.82 -12.09 -0.22
CA PRO A 198 7.05 -12.71 -0.73
C PRO A 198 7.62 -13.82 0.20
N GLY A 199 6.77 -14.48 1.00
CA GLY A 199 7.15 -15.47 2.01
C GLY A 199 7.62 -14.85 3.34
N GLY A 200 7.61 -15.67 4.40
CA GLY A 200 7.97 -15.28 5.77
C GLY A 200 6.77 -15.21 6.72
N GLU A 201 7.04 -14.92 7.99
CA GLU A 201 6.01 -14.71 9.02
C GLU A 201 5.19 -13.46 8.69
N VAL A 202 3.86 -13.52 8.85
CA VAL A 202 2.94 -12.41 8.57
C VAL A 202 2.01 -12.23 9.76
N VAL A 203 1.84 -10.99 10.21
CA VAL A 203 0.88 -10.63 11.26
C VAL A 203 -0.02 -9.50 10.81
N GLY A 204 -1.22 -9.43 11.40
CA GLY A 204 -2.29 -8.52 10.99
C GLY A 204 -2.25 -7.15 11.64
N ASN A 205 -1.63 -7.03 12.81
CA ASN A 205 -1.73 -5.86 13.68
C ASN A 205 -0.38 -5.57 14.38
N VAL A 206 -0.32 -4.42 15.06
CA VAL A 206 0.91 -3.91 15.68
C VAL A 206 1.25 -4.71 16.94
N GLU A 207 0.23 -5.17 17.65
CA GLU A 207 0.34 -5.95 18.89
C GLU A 207 1.08 -7.26 18.63
N ASP A 208 0.66 -8.04 17.63
CA ASP A 208 1.30 -9.29 17.22
C ASP A 208 2.74 -9.04 16.73
N ALA A 209 2.98 -7.92 16.03
CA ALA A 209 4.32 -7.55 15.58
C ALA A 209 5.25 -7.21 16.75
N TRP A 210 4.71 -6.56 17.78
CA TRP A 210 5.42 -6.24 19.00
C TRP A 210 5.77 -7.49 19.81
N GLU A 211 4.83 -8.43 19.94
CA GLU A 211 5.08 -9.72 20.58
C GLU A 211 6.16 -10.52 19.85
N TRP A 212 6.09 -10.56 18.52
CA TRP A 212 7.11 -11.20 17.69
C TRP A 212 8.50 -10.57 17.90
N LEU A 213 8.60 -9.24 17.93
CA LEU A 213 9.88 -8.55 18.16
C LEU A 213 10.45 -8.89 19.54
N ARG A 214 9.63 -8.91 20.58
CA ARG A 214 10.06 -9.26 21.95
C ARG A 214 10.60 -10.69 22.03
N ASP A 215 9.96 -11.64 21.37
CA ASP A 215 10.45 -13.03 21.31
C ASP A 215 11.81 -13.14 20.61
N LYS A 216 12.01 -12.45 19.47
CA LYS A 216 13.29 -12.52 18.75
C LYS A 216 14.44 -11.86 19.51
N VAL A 217 14.20 -10.67 20.09
CA VAL A 217 15.24 -9.92 20.82
C VAL A 217 15.63 -10.65 22.12
N SER A 218 14.67 -11.22 22.83
CA SER A 218 14.97 -12.00 24.05
C SER A 218 15.80 -13.25 23.76
N ARG A 219 15.50 -13.98 22.67
CA ARG A 219 16.29 -15.14 22.24
C ARG A 219 17.71 -14.77 21.82
N ALA A 220 17.88 -13.64 21.13
CA ALA A 220 19.20 -13.15 20.73
C ALA A 220 20.08 -12.83 21.96
N ALA A 221 19.50 -12.15 22.96
CA ALA A 221 20.19 -11.86 24.22
C ALA A 221 20.62 -13.13 24.96
N SER A 222 19.72 -14.11 25.11
CA SER A 222 20.05 -15.38 25.77
C SER A 222 21.11 -16.21 25.02
N ALA A 223 21.10 -16.17 23.68
CA ALA A 223 22.12 -16.87 22.87
C ALA A 223 23.51 -16.21 22.95
N ALA A 224 23.57 -14.88 23.16
CA ALA A 224 24.82 -14.15 23.34
C ALA A 224 25.44 -14.39 24.72
N GLU A 225 24.62 -14.52 25.77
CA GLU A 225 25.07 -14.86 27.13
C GLU A 225 25.63 -16.28 27.22
N GLN A 226 25.06 -17.24 26.51
CA GLN A 226 25.53 -18.64 26.50
C GLN A 226 26.86 -18.85 25.73
N ARG A 227 27.31 -17.86 24.95
CA ARG A 227 28.57 -17.91 24.18
C ARG A 227 29.73 -17.20 24.88
N ARG A 228 29.50 -16.59 26.05
CA ARG A 228 30.52 -15.95 26.90
C ARG A 228 30.93 -16.89 28.02
#